data_AF-A0A088T3S4-F1
#
_entry.id   AF-A0A088T3S4-F1
#
_cell.length_a   1.000
_cell.length_b   1.000
_cell.length_c   1.000
_cell.angle_alpha   90.00
_cell.angle_beta   90.00
_cell.angle_gamma   90.00
#
_symmetry.space_group_name_H-M   'P 1'
#
loop_
_entity.id
_entity.type
_entity.pdbx_description
1 polymer ?
#
loop_
_entity_poly.entity_id
_entity_poly.type
_entity_poly.pdbx_seq_one_letter_code
_entity_poly.pdbx_strand_id
1 'polypeptide(L)'
;MTNTRTKEIALTGVFGAIILVMALIPWLGYIQIGLVSLTIIHIPVLIGGAAGGKRVSIYLGLIFGLSSLMIALLRPVLPSDFVFQNPLVSVLPRLLFGYVAYLLYEFFNKKISNNLVATMISFVLATVAHTIMVLVMFWIFGIDNAALTGIFGFIWGILLSNGFFEAIIAAIIGAPIANRLFVYLRKE
;
A
#
# COMPACT_ATOMS: atom_id res chain seq x y z
N MET A 1 31.38 4.91 -1.64
CA MET A 1 31.11 3.47 -1.86
C MET A 1 29.62 3.28 -2.12
N THR A 2 29.12 3.49 -3.34
CA THR A 2 27.67 3.35 -3.62
C THR A 2 27.36 1.94 -4.11
N ASN A 3 27.44 0.95 -3.21
CA ASN A 3 26.95 -0.39 -3.53
C ASN A 3 25.42 -0.36 -3.56
N THR A 4 24.83 -0.38 -4.75
CA THR A 4 23.38 -0.35 -4.97
C THR A 4 22.66 -1.43 -4.18
N ARG A 5 23.25 -2.62 -4.03
CA ARG A 5 22.64 -3.71 -3.24
C ARG A 5 22.57 -3.37 -1.76
N THR A 6 23.61 -2.76 -1.21
CA THR A 6 23.62 -2.32 0.20
C THR A 6 22.56 -1.25 0.44
N LYS A 7 22.37 -0.31 -0.50
CA LYS A 7 21.28 0.68 -0.45
C LYS A 7 19.90 0.03 -0.52
N GLU A 8 19.69 -0.91 -1.44
CA GLU A 8 18.42 -1.65 -1.56
C GLU A 8 18.08 -2.38 -0.26
N ILE A 9 19.04 -3.13 0.32
CA ILE A 9 18.86 -3.85 1.58
C ILE A 9 18.54 -2.89 2.72
N ALA A 10 19.28 -1.79 2.85
CA ALA A 10 19.06 -0.80 3.90
C ALA A 10 17.68 -0.14 3.79
N LEU A 11 17.27 0.28 2.58
CA LEU A 11 15.95 0.88 2.37
C LEU A 11 14.82 -0.12 2.61
N THR A 12 14.94 -1.35 2.13
CA THR A 12 13.96 -2.41 2.42
C THR A 12 13.88 -2.69 3.91
N GLY A 13 15.01 -2.71 4.63
CA GLY A 13 15.04 -2.92 6.09
C GLY A 13 14.36 -1.79 6.86
N VAL A 14 14.70 -0.53 6.56
CA VAL A 14 14.14 0.65 7.26
C VAL A 14 12.65 0.79 6.97
N PHE A 15 12.23 0.82 5.69
CA PHE A 15 10.82 0.95 5.35
C PHE A 15 10.03 -0.31 5.73
N GLY A 16 10.63 -1.50 5.66
CA GLY A 16 10.03 -2.74 6.13
C GLY A 16 9.75 -2.72 7.62
N ALA A 17 10.70 -2.23 8.44
CA ALA A 17 10.50 -2.05 9.87
C ALA A 17 9.37 -1.05 10.17
N ILE A 18 9.32 0.08 9.45
CA ILE A 18 8.22 1.07 9.58
C ILE A 18 6.87 0.41 9.27
N ILE A 19 6.78 -0.34 8.16
CA ILE A 19 5.57 -1.06 7.77
C ILE A 19 5.14 -2.03 8.88
N LEU A 20 6.06 -2.84 9.41
CA LEU A 20 5.75 -3.80 10.48
C LEU A 20 5.28 -3.10 11.75
N VAL A 21 5.92 -2.01 12.16
CA VAL A 21 5.50 -1.22 13.33
C VAL A 21 4.10 -0.64 13.11
N MET A 22 3.83 -0.04 11.95
CA MET A 22 2.51 0.49 11.60
C MET A 22 1.45 -0.61 11.57
N ALA A 23 1.80 -1.81 11.12
CA ALA A 23 0.89 -2.93 11.08
C ALA A 23 0.59 -3.47 12.49
N LEU A 24 1.61 -3.68 13.32
CA LEU A 24 1.46 -4.31 14.64
C LEU A 24 0.83 -3.40 15.69
N ILE A 25 1.02 -2.08 15.59
CA ILE A 25 0.41 -1.11 16.49
C ILE A 25 -1.02 -0.81 16.01
N PRO A 26 -2.06 -1.12 16.80
CA PRO A 26 -3.45 -0.79 16.45
C PRO A 26 -3.61 0.71 16.20
N TRP A 27 -4.49 1.09 15.27
CA TRP A 27 -4.79 2.48 14.92
C TRP A 27 -3.66 3.29 14.26
N LEU A 28 -2.47 2.73 14.06
CA LEU A 28 -1.37 3.43 13.41
C LEU A 28 -1.36 3.21 11.88
N GLY A 29 -1.28 1.95 11.44
CA GLY A 29 -1.28 1.59 10.02
C GLY A 29 -2.67 1.29 9.44
N TYR A 30 -3.59 0.84 10.29
CA TYR A 30 -4.97 0.54 9.97
C TYR A 30 -5.87 1.38 10.87
N ILE A 31 -6.37 2.51 10.36
CA ILE A 31 -7.30 3.37 11.10
C ILE A 31 -8.70 2.83 10.91
N GLN A 32 -9.37 2.45 12.00
CA GLN A 32 -10.70 1.87 11.94
C GLN A 32 -11.76 2.97 11.86
N ILE A 33 -12.55 2.98 10.79
CA ILE A 33 -13.66 3.92 10.59
C ILE A 33 -14.93 3.10 10.38
N GLY A 34 -15.72 2.94 11.44
CA GLY A 34 -16.95 2.13 11.40
C GLY A 34 -16.66 0.64 11.16
N LEU A 35 -17.20 0.09 10.06
CA LEU A 35 -17.10 -1.34 9.71
C LEU A 35 -15.93 -1.67 8.77
N VAL A 36 -15.03 -0.73 8.48
CA VAL A 36 -13.86 -0.95 7.59
C VAL A 36 -12.63 -0.19 8.12
N SER A 37 -11.44 -0.70 7.83
CA SER A 37 -10.18 -0.02 8.12
C SER A 37 -9.65 0.78 6.92
N LEU A 38 -9.29 2.04 7.14
CA LEU A 38 -8.46 2.86 6.25
C LEU A 38 -7.00 2.45 6.39
N THR A 39 -6.30 2.22 5.28
CA THR A 39 -4.89 1.83 5.27
C THR A 39 -3.98 3.03 5.04
N ILE A 40 -2.94 3.18 5.86
CA ILE A 40 -1.88 4.20 5.65
C ILE A 40 -0.55 3.55 5.27
N ILE A 41 -0.44 2.23 5.50
CA ILE A 41 0.79 1.44 5.25
C ILE A 41 1.24 1.48 3.78
N HIS A 42 0.31 1.68 2.85
CA HIS A 42 0.66 1.80 1.44
C HIS A 42 1.56 3.03 1.17
N ILE A 43 1.52 4.08 2.00
CA ILE A 43 2.35 5.29 1.83
C ILE A 43 3.86 4.99 2.01
N PRO A 44 4.32 4.38 3.12
CA PRO A 44 5.70 3.90 3.24
C PRO A 44 6.15 3.00 2.08
N VAL A 45 5.27 2.15 1.55
CA VAL A 45 5.58 1.30 0.38
C VAL A 45 5.83 2.16 -0.86
N LEU A 46 4.98 3.16 -1.13
CA LEU A 46 5.15 4.09 -2.25
C LEU A 46 6.44 4.90 -2.14
N ILE A 47 6.71 5.47 -0.96
CA ILE A 47 7.91 6.28 -0.70
C ILE A 47 9.17 5.41 -0.85
N GLY A 48 9.19 4.26 -0.17
CA GLY A 48 10.33 3.35 -0.18
C GLY A 48 10.58 2.71 -1.54
N GLY A 49 9.52 2.37 -2.28
CA GLY A 49 9.61 1.85 -3.64
C GLY A 49 10.13 2.87 -4.64
N ALA A 50 9.66 4.10 -4.56
CA ALA A 50 10.14 5.18 -5.40
C ALA A 50 11.60 5.60 -5.06
N ALA A 51 12.02 5.45 -3.80
CA ALA A 51 13.39 5.74 -3.35
C ALA A 51 14.40 4.62 -3.66
N GLY A 52 13.97 3.37 -3.48
CA GLY A 52 14.81 2.17 -3.55
C GLY A 52 14.73 1.40 -4.87
N GLY A 53 13.81 1.78 -5.77
CA GLY A 53 13.67 1.13 -7.06
C GLY A 53 12.70 -0.05 -7.06
N LYS A 54 12.60 -0.72 -8.22
CA LYS A 54 11.64 -1.79 -8.49
C LYS A 54 11.69 -2.93 -7.47
N ARG A 55 12.90 -3.40 -7.13
CA ARG A 55 13.09 -4.54 -6.21
C ARG A 55 12.62 -4.19 -4.80
N VAL A 56 13.02 -3.03 -4.30
CA VAL A 56 12.61 -2.53 -2.98
C VAL A 56 11.09 -2.40 -2.93
N SER A 57 10.46 -1.84 -3.96
CA SER A 57 9.00 -1.69 -4.02
C SER A 57 8.26 -3.03 -3.92
N ILE A 58 8.74 -4.07 -4.62
CA ILE A 58 8.16 -5.42 -4.56
C ILE A 58 8.35 -6.02 -3.17
N TYR A 59 9.54 -5.92 -2.58
CA TYR A 59 9.81 -6.45 -1.24
C TYR A 59 8.95 -5.75 -0.17
N LEU A 60 8.79 -4.43 -0.24
CA LEU A 60 7.93 -3.69 0.66
C LEU A 60 6.45 -4.06 0.48
N GLY A 61 5.99 -4.27 -0.76
CA GLY A 61 4.65 -4.79 -1.04
C GLY A 61 4.43 -6.19 -0.46
N LEU A 62 5.43 -7.07 -0.53
CA LEU A 62 5.39 -8.39 0.08
C LEU A 62 5.33 -8.31 1.62
N ILE A 63 6.16 -7.45 2.23
CA ILE A 63 6.15 -7.23 3.70
C ILE A 63 4.78 -6.72 4.14
N PHE A 64 4.20 -5.77 3.40
CA PHE A 64 2.84 -5.27 3.66
C PHE A 64 1.78 -6.37 3.53
N GLY A 65 1.86 -7.21 2.50
CA GLY A 65 0.96 -8.34 2.33
C GLY A 65 1.05 -9.35 3.47
N LEU A 66 2.26 -9.75 3.85
CA LEU A 66 2.50 -10.67 4.96
C LEU A 66 2.05 -10.08 6.30
N SER A 67 2.32 -8.80 6.56
CA SER A 67 1.86 -8.15 7.79
C SER A 67 0.33 -8.09 7.86
N SER A 68 -0.34 -7.84 6.72
CA SER A 68 -1.80 -7.86 6.63
C SER A 68 -2.37 -9.25 6.95
N LEU A 69 -1.74 -10.32 6.44
CA LEU A 69 -2.15 -11.70 6.74
C LEU A 69 -1.94 -12.02 8.23
N MET A 70 -0.78 -11.66 8.78
CA MET A 70 -0.48 -11.88 10.19
C MET A 70 -1.51 -11.22 11.11
N ILE A 71 -1.91 -9.98 10.82
CA ILE A 71 -2.90 -9.27 11.63
C ILE A 71 -4.28 -9.90 11.52
N ALA A 72 -4.70 -10.27 10.30
CA ALA A 72 -5.97 -10.95 10.08
C ALA A 72 -6.08 -12.29 10.82
N LEU A 73 -4.95 -12.99 11.01
CA LEU A 73 -4.88 -14.26 11.75
C LEU A 73 -4.79 -14.06 13.28
N LEU A 74 -3.97 -13.11 13.73
CA LEU A 74 -3.67 -12.93 15.15
C LEU A 74 -4.69 -12.06 15.88
N ARG A 75 -5.28 -11.08 15.18
CA ARG A 75 -6.18 -10.06 15.74
C ARG A 75 -7.27 -9.66 14.72
N PRO A 76 -8.18 -10.56 14.35
CA PRO A 76 -9.34 -10.18 13.55
C PRO A 76 -10.24 -9.26 14.39
N VAL A 77 -10.41 -8.01 13.95
CA VAL A 77 -11.26 -7.00 14.64
C VAL A 77 -12.57 -6.79 13.87
N LEU A 78 -12.52 -6.87 12.54
CA LEU A 78 -13.66 -6.60 11.67
C LEU A 78 -14.13 -7.88 10.95
N PRO A 79 -15.43 -7.98 10.57
CA PRO A 79 -15.93 -9.08 9.75
C PRO A 79 -15.19 -9.24 8.41
N SER A 80 -14.69 -8.13 7.85
CA SER A 80 -13.88 -8.11 6.63
C SER A 80 -12.53 -8.82 6.78
N ASP A 81 -12.00 -8.92 8.00
CA ASP A 81 -10.67 -9.49 8.27
C ASP A 81 -10.63 -10.98 7.98
N PHE A 82 -11.77 -11.67 8.07
CA PHE A 82 -11.88 -13.08 7.72
C PHE A 82 -11.46 -13.33 6.26
N VAL A 83 -11.84 -12.44 5.34
CA VAL A 83 -11.48 -12.57 3.92
C VAL A 83 -9.97 -12.37 3.73
N PHE A 84 -9.34 -11.53 4.54
CA PHE A 84 -7.90 -11.27 4.51
C PHE A 84 -7.04 -12.39 5.11
N GLN A 85 -7.65 -13.37 5.79
CA GLN A 85 -6.93 -14.60 6.22
C GLN A 85 -6.52 -15.48 5.04
N ASN A 86 -7.15 -15.31 3.87
CA ASN A 86 -6.70 -15.95 2.65
C ASN A 86 -5.47 -15.20 2.07
N PRO A 87 -4.30 -15.86 1.93
CA PRO A 87 -3.10 -15.22 1.37
C PRO A 87 -3.27 -14.68 -0.05
N LEU A 88 -4.19 -15.26 -0.84
CA LEU A 88 -4.53 -14.75 -2.18
C LEU A 88 -5.25 -13.40 -2.11
N VAL A 89 -5.95 -13.11 -1.00
CA VAL A 89 -6.62 -11.84 -0.80
C VAL A 89 -5.71 -10.84 -0.12
N SER A 90 -4.90 -11.25 0.86
CA SER A 90 -4.00 -10.34 1.60
C SER A 90 -2.65 -10.10 0.92
N VAL A 91 -1.94 -11.14 0.50
CA VAL A 91 -0.55 -11.02 0.03
C VAL A 91 -0.47 -10.67 -1.45
N LEU A 92 -1.23 -11.36 -2.30
CA LEU A 92 -1.12 -11.22 -3.75
C LEU A 92 -1.42 -9.80 -4.25
N PRO A 93 -2.52 -9.13 -3.85
CA PRO A 93 -2.78 -7.74 -4.26
C PRO A 93 -1.69 -6.77 -3.84
N ARG A 94 -1.08 -6.98 -2.67
CA ARG A 94 -0.07 -6.08 -2.09
C ARG A 94 1.28 -6.23 -2.78
N LEU A 95 1.64 -7.46 -3.15
CA LEU A 95 2.80 -7.74 -3.98
C LEU A 95 2.66 -7.12 -5.37
N LEU A 96 1.50 -7.31 -6.01
CA LEU A 96 1.20 -6.71 -7.31
C LEU A 96 1.14 -5.18 -7.24
N PHE A 97 0.58 -4.63 -6.17
CA PHE A 97 0.60 -3.20 -5.89
C PHE A 97 2.03 -2.66 -5.82
N GLY A 98 2.93 -3.29 -5.07
CA GLY A 98 4.33 -2.87 -5.00
C GLY A 98 5.00 -2.84 -6.37
N TYR A 99 4.68 -3.80 -7.24
CA TYR A 99 5.15 -3.82 -8.63
C TYR A 99 4.57 -2.68 -9.47
N VAL A 100 3.24 -2.53 -9.46
CA VAL A 100 2.51 -1.53 -10.26
C VAL A 100 2.85 -0.11 -9.82
N ALA A 101 2.99 0.13 -8.52
CA ALA A 101 3.39 1.41 -7.95
C ALA A 101 4.70 1.92 -8.54
N TYR A 102 5.72 1.05 -8.62
CA TYR A 102 7.00 1.43 -9.19
C TYR A 102 6.90 1.68 -10.71
N LEU A 103 6.14 0.87 -11.44
CA LEU A 103 5.93 1.08 -12.87
C LEU A 103 5.26 2.42 -13.18
N LEU A 104 4.22 2.77 -12.41
CA LEU A 104 3.55 4.06 -12.53
C LEU A 104 4.50 5.21 -12.17
N TYR A 105 5.29 5.06 -11.10
CA TYR A 105 6.31 6.03 -10.73
C TYR A 105 7.34 6.25 -11.86
N GLU A 106 7.89 5.17 -12.42
CA GLU A 106 8.88 5.24 -13.49
C GLU A 106 8.28 5.85 -14.78
N PHE A 107 7.06 5.47 -15.14
CA PHE A 107 6.39 5.95 -16.34
C PHE A 107 6.12 7.47 -16.29
N PHE A 108 5.53 7.97 -15.20
CA PHE A 108 5.19 9.39 -15.10
C PHE A 108 6.40 10.27 -14.88
N ASN A 109 7.43 9.83 -14.14
CA ASN A 109 8.67 10.61 -14.01
C ASN A 109 9.47 10.69 -15.31
N LYS A 110 9.25 9.78 -16.28
CA LYS A 110 9.80 9.91 -17.63
C LYS A 110 9.01 10.87 -18.51
N LYS A 111 7.71 11.04 -18.26
CA LYS A 111 6.79 11.78 -19.15
C LYS A 111 6.50 13.20 -18.69
N ILE A 112 6.62 13.48 -17.39
CA ILE A 112 6.29 14.77 -16.77
C ILE A 112 7.57 15.40 -16.24
N SER A 113 7.85 16.65 -16.65
CA SER A 113 9.06 17.38 -16.27
C SER A 113 9.08 17.80 -14.79
N ASN A 114 7.91 18.02 -14.20
CA ASN A 114 7.79 18.35 -12.79
C ASN A 114 7.72 17.06 -11.94
N ASN A 115 8.85 16.72 -11.28
CA ASN A 115 8.99 15.51 -10.45
C ASN A 115 7.92 15.41 -9.34
N LEU A 116 7.52 16.53 -8.75
CA LEU A 116 6.49 16.50 -7.70
C LEU A 116 5.14 16.10 -8.29
N VAL A 117 4.74 16.74 -9.39
CA VAL A 117 3.47 16.44 -10.07
C VAL A 117 3.47 15.00 -10.61
N ALA A 118 4.59 14.55 -11.18
CA ALA A 118 4.77 13.18 -11.62
C ALA A 118 4.55 12.19 -10.47
N THR A 119 5.21 12.42 -9.33
CA THR A 119 5.09 11.56 -8.14
C THR A 119 3.68 11.58 -7.56
N MET A 120 3.02 12.74 -7.50
CA MET A 120 1.62 12.85 -7.05
C MET A 120 0.69 12.00 -7.90
N ILE A 121 0.76 12.12 -9.23
CA ILE A 121 -0.09 11.35 -10.16
C ILE A 121 0.19 9.85 -10.01
N SER A 122 1.46 9.45 -9.94
CA SER A 122 1.83 8.05 -9.72
C SER A 122 1.27 7.49 -8.42
N PHE A 123 1.32 8.26 -7.32
CA PHE A 123 0.86 7.81 -6.01
C PHE A 123 -0.67 7.69 -5.97
N VAL A 124 -1.40 8.62 -6.58
CA VAL A 124 -2.87 8.52 -6.75
C VAL A 124 -3.22 7.25 -7.52
N LEU A 125 -2.64 7.07 -8.71
CA LEU A 125 -2.97 5.93 -9.58
C LEU A 125 -2.56 4.60 -8.96
N ALA A 126 -1.43 4.54 -8.25
CA ALA A 126 -1.00 3.35 -7.55
C ALA A 126 -1.95 2.99 -6.40
N THR A 127 -2.46 3.99 -5.67
CA THR A 127 -3.42 3.78 -4.56
C THR A 127 -4.80 3.36 -5.07
N VAL A 128 -5.23 3.92 -6.20
CA VAL A 128 -6.45 3.47 -6.91
C VAL A 128 -6.27 2.02 -7.38
N ALA A 129 -5.13 1.68 -7.97
CA ALA A 129 -4.83 0.31 -8.39
C ALA A 129 -4.83 -0.67 -7.20
N HIS A 130 -4.24 -0.29 -6.06
CA HIS A 130 -4.29 -1.07 -4.82
C HIS A 130 -5.74 -1.34 -4.39
N THR A 131 -6.56 -0.28 -4.33
CA THR A 131 -7.96 -0.37 -3.92
C THR A 131 -8.73 -1.32 -4.83
N ILE A 132 -8.56 -1.20 -6.15
CA ILE A 132 -9.21 -2.08 -7.13
C ILE A 132 -8.76 -3.53 -6.96
N MET A 133 -7.46 -3.80 -6.79
CA MET A 133 -6.96 -5.17 -6.62
C MET A 133 -7.51 -5.82 -5.36
N VAL A 134 -7.59 -5.08 -4.25
CA VAL A 134 -8.17 -5.56 -3.00
C VAL A 134 -9.66 -5.82 -3.17
N LEU A 135 -10.39 -4.90 -3.80
CA LEU A 135 -11.83 -5.02 -4.04
C LEU A 135 -12.18 -6.21 -4.93
N VAL A 136 -11.41 -6.46 -5.99
CA VAL A 136 -11.61 -7.62 -6.88
C VAL A 136 -11.36 -8.93 -6.13
N MET A 137 -10.29 -9.02 -5.34
CA MET A 137 -10.06 -10.22 -4.52
C MET A 137 -11.13 -10.38 -3.44
N PHE A 138 -11.58 -9.29 -2.82
CA PHE A 138 -12.67 -9.30 -1.84
C PHE A 138 -13.99 -9.77 -2.46
N TRP A 139 -14.28 -9.37 -3.70
CA TRP A 139 -15.44 -9.87 -4.45
C TRP A 139 -15.38 -11.39 -4.64
N ILE A 140 -14.26 -11.88 -5.19
CA ILE A 140 -14.14 -13.29 -5.58
C ILE A 140 -14.19 -14.23 -4.36
N PHE A 141 -13.55 -13.84 -3.25
CA PHE A 141 -13.40 -14.71 -2.08
C PHE A 141 -14.32 -14.35 -0.90
N GLY A 142 -15.05 -13.23 -0.96
CA GLY A 142 -15.95 -12.77 0.10
C GLY A 142 -17.44 -13.06 -0.16
N ILE A 143 -17.82 -13.47 -1.38
CA ILE A 143 -19.22 -13.59 -1.80
C ILE A 143 -19.98 -14.75 -1.13
N ASP A 144 -19.29 -15.84 -0.78
CA ASP A 144 -19.89 -17.02 -0.17
C ASP A 144 -20.10 -16.86 1.36
N ASN A 145 -19.64 -15.76 1.94
CA ASN A 145 -19.74 -15.55 3.36
C ASN A 145 -21.11 -14.98 3.73
N ALA A 146 -21.96 -15.79 4.35
CA ALA A 146 -23.33 -15.43 4.74
C ALA A 146 -23.40 -14.18 5.65
N ALA A 147 -22.34 -13.85 6.38
CA ALA A 147 -22.25 -12.64 7.18
C ALA A 147 -22.02 -11.36 6.34
N LEU A 148 -21.52 -11.49 5.11
CA LEU A 148 -21.16 -10.38 4.22
C LEU A 148 -22.21 -10.14 3.13
N THR A 149 -22.98 -11.14 2.73
CA THR A 149 -23.94 -11.07 1.60
C THR A 149 -25.02 -10.00 1.81
N GLY A 150 -25.53 -9.82 3.03
CA GLY A 150 -26.52 -8.79 3.37
C GLY A 150 -25.97 -7.37 3.51
N ILE A 151 -24.66 -7.23 3.67
CA ILE A 151 -23.97 -5.94 3.94
C ILE A 151 -23.01 -5.59 2.79
N PHE A 152 -23.00 -6.38 1.73
CA PHE A 152 -21.99 -6.30 0.67
C PHE A 152 -21.97 -4.92 0.00
N GLY A 153 -23.13 -4.39 -0.38
CA GLY A 153 -23.24 -3.05 -0.97
C GLY A 153 -22.74 -1.93 -0.04
N PHE A 154 -22.95 -2.09 1.26
CA PHE A 154 -22.47 -1.12 2.26
C PHE A 154 -20.94 -1.18 2.43
N ILE A 155 -20.36 -2.38 2.49
CA ILE A 155 -18.90 -2.59 2.55
C ILE A 155 -18.23 -2.01 1.30
N TRP A 156 -18.82 -2.21 0.12
CA TRP A 156 -18.34 -1.62 -1.13
C TRP A 156 -18.33 -0.10 -1.11
N GLY A 157 -19.42 0.52 -0.63
CA GLY A 157 -19.50 1.96 -0.47
C GLY A 157 -18.36 2.50 0.39
N ILE A 158 -18.13 1.88 1.55
CA ILE A 158 -17.07 2.31 2.46
C ILE A 158 -15.68 2.09 1.86
N LEU A 159 -15.39 0.94 1.26
CA LEU A 159 -14.08 0.66 0.67
C LEU A 159 -13.74 1.63 -0.48
N LEU A 160 -14.73 2.00 -1.30
CA LEU A 160 -14.55 3.01 -2.36
C LEU A 160 -14.31 4.41 -1.78
N SER A 161 -15.09 4.81 -0.76
CA SER A 161 -14.88 6.09 -0.08
C SER A 161 -13.50 6.16 0.59
N ASN A 162 -13.08 5.07 1.23
CA ASN A 162 -11.76 4.97 1.85
C ASN A 162 -10.65 5.07 0.81
N GLY A 163 -10.74 4.33 -0.30
CA GLY A 163 -9.75 4.40 -1.37
C GLY A 163 -9.59 5.81 -1.96
N PHE A 164 -10.66 6.61 -2.01
CA PHE A 164 -10.58 8.01 -2.38
C PHE A 164 -9.76 8.84 -1.38
N PHE A 165 -10.03 8.71 -0.08
CA PHE A 165 -9.27 9.42 0.95
C PHE A 165 -7.80 8.97 0.99
N GLU A 166 -7.54 7.66 0.86
CA GLU A 166 -6.18 7.11 0.78
C GLU A 166 -5.40 7.75 -0.37
N ALA A 167 -6.00 7.84 -1.56
CA ALA A 167 -5.34 8.41 -2.73
C ALA A 167 -4.99 9.90 -2.54
N ILE A 168 -5.87 10.67 -1.91
CA ILE A 168 -5.61 12.07 -1.59
C ILE A 168 -4.46 12.20 -0.60
N ILE A 169 -4.48 11.41 0.48
CA ILE A 169 -3.43 11.45 1.51
C ILE A 169 -2.08 11.02 0.91
N ALA A 170 -2.06 9.98 0.08
CA ALA A 170 -0.85 9.55 -0.63
C ALA A 170 -0.29 10.67 -1.53
N ALA A 171 -1.15 11.41 -2.24
CA ALA A 171 -0.74 12.52 -3.08
C ALA A 171 -0.22 13.73 -2.30
N ILE A 172 -0.93 14.15 -1.26
CA ILE A 172 -0.65 15.39 -0.52
C ILE A 172 0.50 15.19 0.48
N ILE A 173 0.60 14.01 1.10
CA ILE A 173 1.61 13.74 2.13
C ILE A 173 2.73 12.89 1.56
N GLY A 174 2.40 11.77 0.90
CA GLY A 174 3.39 10.82 0.41
C GLY A 174 4.31 11.42 -0.66
N ALA A 175 3.75 12.09 -1.67
CA ALA A 175 4.54 12.56 -2.81
C ALA A 175 5.54 13.69 -2.44
N PRO A 176 5.20 14.70 -1.62
CA PRO A 176 6.19 15.70 -1.18
C PRO A 176 7.33 15.09 -0.35
N ILE A 177 7.02 14.14 0.54
CA ILE A 177 8.03 13.44 1.34
C ILE A 177 8.97 12.65 0.43
N ALA A 178 8.40 11.88 -0.50
CA ALA A 178 9.16 11.11 -1.48
C ALA A 178 10.08 12.01 -2.32
N ASN A 179 9.55 13.10 -2.87
CA ASN A 179 10.32 14.04 -3.69
C ASN A 179 11.48 14.68 -2.90
N ARG A 180 11.26 15.06 -1.63
CA ARG A 180 12.32 15.58 -0.77
C ARG A 180 13.38 14.54 -0.43
N LEU A 181 12.96 13.30 -0.16
CA LEU A 181 13.87 12.18 0.09
C LEU A 181 14.74 11.89 -1.14
N PHE A 182 14.19 11.98 -2.35
CA PHE A 182 14.96 11.75 -3.59
C PHE A 182 16.06 12.78 -3.81
N VAL A 183 15.83 14.04 -3.47
CA VAL A 183 16.86 15.09 -3.57
C VAL A 183 18.07 14.74 -2.69
N TYR A 184 17.83 14.11 -1.53
CA TYR A 184 18.90 13.70 -0.63
C TYR A 184 19.61 12.43 -1.10
N LEU A 185 18.85 11.42 -1.54
CA LEU A 185 19.38 10.12 -1.98
C LEU A 185 20.05 10.12 -3.35
N ARG A 186 19.94 11.22 -4.12
CA ARG A 186 20.54 11.42 -5.46
C ARG A 186 21.71 12.41 -5.44
N LYS A 187 21.97 13.07 -4.30
CA LYS A 187 23.13 13.95 -4.09
C LYS A 187 24.41 13.21 -3.73
N GLU A 188 24.35 11.88 -3.61
CA GLU A 188 25.47 10.94 -3.48
C GLU A 188 25.54 10.02 -4.70
#